data_AF-A0A4Y2M3L6-F1
#
_entry.id   AF-A0A4Y2M3L6-F1
#
_cell.length_a   1.000
_cell.length_b   1.000
_cell.length_c   1.000
_cell.angle_alpha   90.00
_cell.angle_beta   90.00
_cell.angle_gamma   90.00
#
_symmetry.space_group_name_H-M   'P 1'
#
loop_
_entity.id
_entity.type
_entity.pdbx_description
1 polymer ?
#
loop_
_entity_poly.entity_id
_entity_poly.type
_entity_poly.pdbx_seq_one_letter_code
_entity_poly.pdbx_strand_id
1 'polypeptide(L)' 'MSCQIINQKDLHHALDVASTNESDSVSEDMSLCFLSWEVWPNTQHLPLSYHLAVFDLNQWYQAHMPATF' A
#
# COMPACT_ATOMS: atom_id res chain seq x y z
N MET A 1 -5.14 3.29 -14.64
CA MET A 1 -5.22 3.39 -13.17
C MET A 1 -5.16 1.98 -12.60
N SER A 2 -4.26 1.74 -11.65
CA SER A 2 -4.23 0.47 -10.90
C SER A 2 -4.19 0.77 -9.40
N CYS A 3 -4.77 -0.15 -8.63
CA CYS A 3 -4.77 -0.12 -7.17
C CYS A 3 -4.30 -1.49 -6.69
N GLN A 4 -3.31 -1.50 -5.81
CA GLN A 4 -2.76 -2.71 -5.20
C GLN A 4 -2.83 -2.57 -3.69
N ILE A 5 -3.38 -3.58 -3.03
CA ILE A 5 -3.47 -3.63 -1.57
C ILE A 5 -2.47 -4.69 -1.11
N ILE A 6 -1.61 -4.33 -0.17
CA ILE A 6 -0.65 -5.23 0.45
C ILE A 6 -0.98 -5.30 1.93
N ASN A 7 -1.31 -6.51 2.40
CA ASN A 7 -1.46 -6.81 3.81
C ASN A 7 -0.31 -7.71 4.24
N GLN A 8 0.36 -7.37 5.34
CA GLN A 8 1.55 -8.10 5.81
C GLN A 8 1.28 -9.57 6.18
N LYS A 9 0.03 -9.97 6.44
CA LYS A 9 -0.35 -11.39 6.61
C LYS A 9 0.05 -12.26 5.42
N ASP A 10 0.04 -11.70 4.20
CA ASP A 10 0.43 -12.43 2.98
C ASP A 10 1.96 -12.49 2.81
N LEU A 11 2.71 -11.61 3.48
CA LEU A 11 4.18 -11.57 3.43
C LEU A 11 4.79 -12.64 4.34
N HIS A 12 4.24 -12.82 5.54
CA HIS A 12 4.66 -13.86 6.48
C HIS A 12 4.42 -15.26 5.92
N HIS A 13 3.30 -15.49 5.21
CA HIS A 13 3.02 -16.80 4.60
C HIS A 13 4.02 -17.22 3.50
N ALA A 14 4.72 -16.27 2.87
CA ALA A 14 5.80 -16.52 1.92
C ALA A 14 7.18 -16.68 2.59
N LEU A 15 7.38 -16.08 3.77
CA LEU A 15 8.60 -16.17 4.57
C LEU A 15 8.60 -17.38 5.53
N ASP A 16 7.45 -17.84 5.99
CA ASP A 16 7.28 -18.99 6.89
C ASP A 16 7.61 -20.34 6.25
N VAL A 17 7.70 -20.42 4.92
CA VAL A 17 8.26 -21.60 4.23
C VAL A 17 9.79 -21.70 4.44
N ALA A 18 10.46 -20.63 4.91
CA ALA A 18 11.91 -20.57 5.04
C ALA A 18 12.46 -20.53 6.49
N SER A 19 11.66 -20.24 7.51
CA SER A 19 12.19 -20.22 8.90
C SER A 19 11.16 -20.54 9.96
N THR A 20 11.17 -21.79 10.43
CA THR A 20 10.62 -22.19 11.72
C THR A 20 11.34 -21.46 12.85
N ASN A 21 10.71 -20.42 13.41
CA ASN A 21 10.86 -20.02 14.80
C ASN A 21 9.71 -19.06 15.14
N GLU A 22 8.70 -19.60 15.82
CA GLU A 22 7.56 -18.85 16.31
C GLU A 22 8.01 -17.93 17.44
N SER A 23 8.06 -16.64 17.12
CA SER A 23 8.00 -15.59 18.13
C SER A 23 6.69 -14.86 17.90
N ASP A 24 5.78 -15.00 18.88
CA ASP A 24 4.54 -14.21 19.03
C ASP A 24 4.89 -12.72 19.26
N SER A 25 5.54 -12.11 18.27
CA SER A 25 5.48 -10.67 18.12
C SER A 25 4.08 -10.37 17.64
N VAL A 26 3.36 -9.51 18.36
CA VAL A 26 2.17 -8.83 17.85
C VAL A 26 2.65 -8.03 16.64
N SER A 27 2.75 -8.70 15.48
CA SER A 27 3.15 -8.11 14.22
C SER A 27 2.09 -7.05 13.96
N GLU A 28 2.47 -5.78 14.05
CA GLU A 28 1.61 -4.70 13.60
C GLU A 28 1.23 -5.02 12.15
N ASP A 29 -0.04 -5.34 11.92
CA ASP A 29 -0.56 -5.72 10.60
C ASP A 29 -0.36 -4.51 9.67
N MET A 30 0.75 -4.46 8.91
CA MET A 30 0.97 -3.39 7.95
C MET A 30 -0.05 -3.54 6.81
N SER A 31 -0.92 -2.56 6.66
CA SER A 31 -1.96 -2.51 5.63
C SER A 31 -1.74 -1.26 4.76
N LEU A 32 -1.12 -1.49 3.60
CA LEU A 32 -0.79 -0.44 2.64
C LEU A 32 -1.65 -0.57 1.39
N CYS A 33 -2.09 0.57 0.86
CA CYS A 33 -2.71 0.69 -0.45
C CYS A 33 -1.82 1.54 -1.36
N PHE A 34 -1.42 0.96 -2.49
CA PHE A 34 -0.66 1.61 -3.53
C PHE A 34 -1.61 2.02 -4.66
N LEU A 35 -1.65 3.32 -4.95
CA LEU A 35 -2.42 3.86 -6.06
C LEU A 35 -1.45 4.38 -7.11
N SER A 36 -1.61 3.93 -8.36
CA SER A 36 -0.86 4.50 -9.47
C SER A 36 -1.77 4.98 -10.60
N TRP A 37 -1.43 6.14 -11.14
CA TRP A 37 -2.18 6.75 -12.22
C TRP A 37 -1.27 7.56 -13.14
N GLU A 38 -1.82 7.85 -14.32
CA GLU A 38 -1.19 8.61 -15.38
C GLU A 38 -1.99 9.88 -15.58
N VAL A 39 -1.31 11.01 -15.81
CA VAL A 39 -1.96 12.27 -16.15
C VAL A 39 -1.89 12.45 -17.66
N TRP A 40 -3.04 12.46 -18.31
CA TRP A 40 -3.15 12.60 -19.76
C TRP A 40 -3.64 14.01 -20.12
N PRO A 41 -2.87 14.80 -20.89
CA PRO A 41 -3.36 16.05 -21.45
C PRO A 41 -4.25 15.75 -22.66
N ASN A 42 -5.30 16.56 -22.86
CA ASN A 42 -6.29 16.34 -23.94
C ASN A 42 -5.70 16.40 -25.37
N THR A 43 -4.49 16.90 -25.53
CA THR A 43 -3.90 17.24 -26.83
C THR A 43 -2.69 16.41 -27.22
N GLN A 44 -2.21 15.49 -26.38
CA GLN A 44 -1.00 14.71 -26.66
C GLN A 44 -1.27 13.21 -26.71
N HIS A 45 -0.41 12.48 -27.44
CA HIS A 45 -0.49 11.03 -27.59
C HIS A 45 0.27 10.26 -26.50
N LEU A 46 0.81 10.95 -25.50
CA LEU A 46 1.60 10.38 -24.42
C LEU A 46 1.19 11.00 -23.07
N PRO A 47 1.30 10.26 -21.95
CA PRO A 47 1.08 10.82 -20.62
C PRO A 47 2.05 11.96 -20.31
N LEU A 48 1.56 12.99 -19.62
CA LEU A 48 2.37 14.10 -19.10
C LEU A 48 3.21 13.64 -17.90
N SER A 49 2.63 12.82 -17.03
CA SER A 49 3.26 12.33 -15.81
C SER A 49 2.67 11.02 -15.33
N TYR A 50 3.46 10.33 -14.51
CA TYR A 50 3.11 9.10 -13.80
C TYR A 50 3.22 9.36 -12.31
N HIS A 51 2.24 8.91 -11.54
CA HIS A 51 2.19 9.11 -10.10
C HIS A 51 1.99 7.78 -9.38
N LEU A 52 2.61 7.69 -8.21
CA LEU A 52 2.43 6.61 -7.25
C LEU A 52 2.15 7.25 -5.89
N ALA A 53 1.04 6.87 -5.27
CA ALA A 53 0.71 7.23 -3.89
C ALA A 53 0.66 5.97 -3.03
N VAL A 54 1.13 6.12 -1.79
CA VAL A 54 1.05 5.08 -0.76
C VAL A 54 0.14 5.59 0.34
N PHE A 55 -0.91 4.83 0.61
CA PHE A 55 -1.84 5.08 1.70
C PHE A 55 -1.62 4.02 2.77
N ASP A 56 -1.23 4.47 3.97
CA ASP A 56 -1.06 3.63 5.14
C ASP A 56 -2.32 3.74 6.01
N LEU A 57 -3.05 2.63 6.12
CA LEU A 57 -4.31 2.58 6.85
C LEU A 57 -4.11 2.81 8.35
N ASN A 58 -3.02 2.31 8.93
CA ASN A 58 -2.74 2.43 10.35
C ASN A 58 -2.39 3.87 10.71
N GLN A 59 -1.59 4.54 9.87
CA GLN A 59 -1.30 5.96 10.04
C GLN A 59 -2.55 6.83 9.90
N TRP A 60 -3.46 6.48 8.99
CA TRP A 60 -4.74 7.17 8.87
C TRP A 60 -5.61 7.04 10.13
N TYR A 61 -5.66 5.87 10.76
CA TYR A 61 -6.29 5.70 12.08
C TYR A 61 -5.60 6.54 13.17
N GLN A 62 -4.27 6.57 13.21
CA GLN A 62 -3.50 7.38 14.17
C GLN A 62 -3.75 8.89 13.99
N ALA A 63 -3.99 9.34 12.76
CA ALA A 63 -4.32 10.72 12.44
C ALA A 63 -5.78 11.11 12.76
N HIS A 64 -6.53 10.25 13.47
CA HIS A 64 -7.96 10.42 13.76
C HIS A 64 -8.86 10.42 12.52
N MET A 65 -8.51 9.62 11.51
CA MET A 65 -9.34 9.33 10.34
C MET A 65 -9.86 10.60 9.64
N PRO A 66 -8.98 11.53 9.23
CA PRO A 66 -9.40 12.74 8.54
C PRO A 66 -10.12 12.38 7.23
N ALA A 67 -11.21 13.09 6.94
CA ALA A 67 -11.98 12.88 5.71
C ALA A 67 -11.31 13.50 4.46
N THR A 68 -10.35 14.41 4.68
CA THR A 68 -9.61 15.13 3.63
C THR A 68 -8.18 15.40 4.08
N PHE A 69 -7.25 15.45 3.12
CA PHE A 69 -5.87 15.91 3.32
C PHE A 69 -5.73 17.40 3.01
#